data_AF-A0A182ECF5-F1
#
_entry.id   AF-A0A182ECF5-F1
#
_cell.length_a   1.000
_cell.length_b   1.000
_cell.length_c   1.000
_cell.angle_alpha   90.00
_cell.angle_beta   90.00
_cell.angle_gamma   90.00
#
_symmetry.space_group_name_H-M   'P 1'
#
loop_
_entity.id
_entity.type
_entity.pdbx_description
1 polymer ?
#
loop_
_entity_poly.entity_id
_entity_poly.type
_entity_poly.pdbx_seq_one_letter_code
_entity_poly.pdbx_strand_id
1 'polypeptide(L)'
;MAGIIEFLMLLYLTFFSFVFYSHSVQDNLIAKSQHLLRHLRHIQNLRSIQKFQQRQPNRIVKVSAKHPMHILFPVPIKRGKVTKNPFGITMDLVQPVVDIALENVYRDKLVVEDSLKLHFKDTHLSDAHGPNVAINQLVASKLDCIIGYAFVYALAPVARMSPYWKSGTNNGIPVITTVGLTSNLDNKQEYRLLTRITSPYKVLTKAIRMVFDRMNWHKIAYIFHEQKYGTAKVNIPYGECYLQMASLQVQQYKRYRMDHNYFMFNELKFDRMQMLKILMKASDLGNVSFYGDLI
;
A
#
# COMPACT_ATOMS: atom_id res chain seq x y z
N MET A 1 9.27 10.71 -49.15
CA MET A 1 8.52 11.35 -48.05
C MET A 1 7.01 11.27 -48.33
N ALA A 2 6.42 10.09 -48.16
CA ALA A 2 4.96 9.88 -48.26
C ALA A 2 4.44 8.81 -47.28
N GLY A 3 5.31 8.08 -46.57
CA GLY A 3 4.92 6.99 -45.66
C GLY A 3 4.80 7.35 -44.17
N ILE A 4 5.01 8.61 -43.78
CA ILE A 4 4.98 9.04 -42.37
C ILE A 4 3.65 9.74 -42.01
N ILE A 5 2.89 10.21 -42.99
CA ILE A 5 1.61 10.91 -42.76
C ILE A 5 0.43 9.93 -42.63
N GLU A 6 0.49 8.76 -43.27
CA GLU A 6 -0.58 7.74 -43.13
C GLU A 6 -0.59 7.05 -41.76
N PHE A 7 0.56 6.95 -41.08
CA PHE A 7 0.66 6.29 -39.78
C PHE A 7 0.11 7.14 -38.62
N LEU A 8 0.06 8.47 -38.78
CA LEU A 8 -0.47 9.39 -37.77
C LEU A 8 -2.00 9.56 -37.83
N MET A 9 -2.63 9.29 -38.98
CA MET A 9 -4.09 9.36 -39.14
C MET A 9 -4.83 8.11 -38.62
N LEU A 10 -4.18 6.95 -38.59
CA LEU A 10 -4.75 5.69 -38.07
C LEU A 10 -4.81 5.62 -36.53
N LEU A 11 -3.98 6.42 -35.84
CA LEU A 11 -3.98 6.51 -34.37
C LEU A 11 -5.09 7.42 -33.82
N TYR A 12 -5.65 8.33 -34.64
CA TYR A 12 -6.71 9.24 -34.20
C TYR A 12 -8.12 8.64 -34.31
N LEU A 13 -8.35 7.66 -35.19
CA LEU A 13 -9.66 7.05 -35.42
C LEU A 13 -9.99 5.87 -34.48
N THR A 14 -8.99 5.26 -33.85
CA THR A 14 -9.22 4.15 -32.89
C THR A 14 -9.55 4.63 -31.48
N PHE A 15 -9.34 5.91 -31.16
CA PHE A 15 -9.66 6.49 -29.86
C PHE A 15 -11.13 6.94 -29.73
N PHE A 16 -11.82 7.20 -30.84
CA PHE A 16 -13.23 7.65 -30.83
C PHE A 16 -14.27 6.51 -30.81
N SER A 17 -13.86 5.27 -31.06
CA SER A 17 -14.78 4.12 -31.11
C SER A 17 -14.99 3.42 -29.76
N PHE A 18 -14.32 3.86 -28.69
CA PHE A 18 -14.39 3.23 -27.36
C PHE A 18 -15.37 3.90 -26.38
N VAL A 19 -16.10 4.95 -26.81
CA VAL A 19 -17.02 5.71 -25.94
C VAL A 19 -18.49 5.27 -26.06
N PHE A 20 -18.86 4.41 -27.02
CA PHE A 20 -20.24 3.96 -27.17
C PHE A 20 -20.35 2.45 -27.34
N TYR A 21 -20.29 1.72 -26.23
CA TYR A 21 -20.96 0.42 -26.15
C TYR A 21 -21.46 0.16 -24.72
N SER A 22 -22.63 0.74 -24.41
CA SER A 22 -23.47 0.35 -23.30
C SER A 22 -24.26 -0.90 -23.67
N HIS A 23 -24.16 -1.97 -22.89
CA HIS A 23 -25.15 -3.04 -22.89
C HIS A 23 -25.63 -3.37 -21.48
N SER A 24 -26.95 -3.28 -21.34
CA SER A 24 -27.78 -3.68 -20.23
C SER A 24 -27.76 -5.19 -20.03
N VAL A 25 -27.68 -5.65 -18.78
CA VAL A 25 -28.03 -7.02 -18.41
C VAL A 25 -29.05 -6.94 -17.27
N GLN A 26 -30.22 -7.50 -17.54
CA GLN A 26 -31.35 -7.55 -16.63
C GLN A 26 -31.72 -9.02 -16.36
N ASP A 27 -31.88 -9.28 -15.07
CA ASP A 27 -32.60 -10.35 -14.37
C ASP A 27 -32.17 -11.83 -14.44
N ASN A 28 -31.89 -12.35 -13.24
CA ASN A 28 -32.30 -13.70 -12.82
C ASN A 28 -32.79 -13.64 -11.36
N LEU A 29 -34.09 -13.44 -11.21
CA LEU A 29 -34.87 -13.66 -10.00
C LEU A 29 -35.29 -15.14 -9.98
N ILE A 30 -34.72 -15.96 -9.10
CA ILE A 30 -35.30 -17.14 -8.41
C ILE A 30 -34.18 -17.70 -7.50
N ALA A 31 -33.93 -17.04 -6.37
CA ALA A 31 -33.12 -17.58 -5.26
C ALA A 31 -33.40 -16.89 -3.90
N LYS A 32 -34.44 -16.06 -3.81
CA LYS A 32 -34.63 -15.10 -2.70
C LYS A 32 -35.57 -15.57 -1.58
N SER A 33 -36.13 -16.80 -1.61
CA SER A 33 -37.15 -17.18 -0.61
C SER A 33 -36.64 -17.89 0.64
N GLN A 34 -35.40 -18.41 0.68
CA GLN A 34 -34.92 -19.16 1.85
C GLN A 34 -34.05 -18.36 2.84
N HIS A 35 -33.54 -17.19 2.44
CA HIS A 35 -32.67 -16.35 3.28
C HIS A 35 -33.45 -15.39 4.21
N LEU A 36 -34.73 -15.16 3.95
CA LEU A 36 -35.58 -14.21 4.69
C LEU A 36 -36.08 -14.79 6.03
N LEU A 37 -36.21 -16.11 6.14
CA LEU A 37 -36.73 -16.79 7.35
C LEU A 37 -35.70 -16.99 8.47
N ARG A 38 -34.40 -16.88 8.18
CA ARG A 38 -33.34 -16.90 9.22
C ARG A 38 -33.16 -15.53 9.90
N HIS A 39 -33.56 -14.44 9.25
CA HIS A 39 -33.37 -13.09 9.79
C HIS A 39 -34.37 -12.72 10.90
N LEU A 40 -35.53 -13.37 10.96
CA LEU A 40 -36.59 -13.04 11.94
C LEU A 40 -36.34 -13.63 13.33
N ARG A 41 -35.58 -14.72 13.46
CA ARG A 41 -35.22 -15.30 14.77
C ARG A 41 -34.11 -14.55 15.50
N HIS A 42 -33.30 -13.74 14.80
CA HIS A 42 -32.25 -12.93 15.43
C HIS A 42 -32.77 -11.59 15.99
N ILE A 43 -33.97 -11.15 15.58
CA ILE A 43 -34.57 -9.87 15.98
C ILE A 43 -35.18 -9.94 17.39
N GLN A 44 -35.56 -11.12 17.87
CA GLN A 44 -36.13 -11.28 19.22
C GLN A 44 -35.07 -11.24 20.35
N ASN A 45 -33.80 -11.52 20.05
CA ASN A 45 -32.70 -11.41 21.03
C ASN A 45 -32.01 -10.03 21.08
N LEU A 46 -32.46 -9.04 20.29
CA LEU A 46 -31.92 -7.67 20.32
C LEU A 46 -32.65 -6.73 21.30
N ARG A 47 -33.77 -7.16 21.90
CA ARG A 47 -34.53 -6.33 22.86
C ARG A 47 -33.93 -6.34 24.28
N SER A 48 -33.09 -7.30 24.63
CA SER A 48 -32.44 -7.38 25.95
C SER A 48 -31.12 -6.60 26.05
N ILE A 49 -30.54 -6.17 24.92
CA ILE A 49 -29.29 -5.37 24.87
C ILE A 49 -29.59 -3.85 24.85
N GLN A 50 -30.84 -3.45 24.67
CA GLN A 50 -31.25 -2.04 24.59
C GLN A 50 -31.21 -1.26 25.93
N LYS A 51 -30.77 -1.87 27.04
CA LYS A 51 -30.67 -1.20 28.35
C LYS A 51 -29.27 -0.78 28.79
N PHE A 52 -28.24 -0.93 27.95
CA PHE A 52 -26.87 -0.52 28.30
C PHE A 52 -26.19 0.25 27.16
N GLN A 53 -26.72 1.43 26.83
CA GLN A 53 -26.02 2.57 26.23
C GLN A 53 -27.05 3.65 25.89
N GLN A 54 -27.35 4.53 26.85
CA GLN A 54 -27.88 5.85 26.51
C GLN A 54 -26.80 6.58 25.70
N ARG A 55 -26.85 6.45 24.37
CA ARG A 55 -25.99 7.20 23.45
C ARG A 55 -26.44 8.66 23.48
N GLN A 56 -25.65 9.50 24.14
CA GLN A 56 -25.63 10.93 23.89
C GLN A 56 -25.51 11.14 22.36
N PRO A 57 -26.28 12.04 21.75
CA PRO A 57 -26.12 12.35 20.33
C PRO A 57 -24.69 12.82 20.09
N ASN A 58 -23.99 12.22 19.12
CA ASN A 58 -22.64 12.63 18.71
C ASN A 58 -22.65 14.12 18.36
N ARG A 59 -22.21 14.97 19.30
CA ARG A 59 -22.09 16.41 19.07
C ARG A 59 -20.88 16.60 18.15
N ILE A 60 -21.13 16.94 16.89
CA ILE A 60 -20.07 17.26 15.92
C ILE A 60 -19.36 18.52 16.42
N VAL A 61 -18.11 18.38 16.86
CA VAL A 61 -17.28 19.51 17.27
C VAL A 61 -16.67 20.13 16.01
N LYS A 62 -16.91 21.41 15.79
CA LYS A 62 -16.36 22.13 14.63
C LYS A 62 -14.88 22.43 14.87
N VAL A 63 -14.04 22.07 13.89
CA VAL A 63 -12.61 22.39 13.88
C VAL A 63 -12.41 23.91 13.94
N SER A 64 -11.60 24.36 14.88
CA SER A 64 -11.36 25.78 15.19
C SER A 64 -10.07 25.96 15.98
N ALA A 65 -9.59 27.18 16.19
CA ALA A 65 -8.45 27.44 17.08
C ALA A 65 -8.67 26.91 18.52
N LYS A 66 -9.93 26.90 19.01
CA LYS A 66 -10.29 26.38 20.34
C LYS A 66 -10.36 24.84 20.39
N HIS A 67 -10.73 24.23 19.27
CA HIS A 67 -10.81 22.77 19.11
C HIS A 67 -10.02 22.37 17.86
N PRO A 68 -8.68 22.40 17.94
CA PRO A 68 -7.85 22.13 16.78
C PRO A 68 -7.86 20.65 16.42
N MET A 69 -7.57 20.35 15.16
CA MET A 69 -7.29 19.01 14.68
C MET A 69 -5.79 18.72 14.85
N HIS A 70 -5.47 17.63 15.54
CA HIS A 70 -4.10 17.21 15.82
C HIS A 70 -3.60 16.21 14.79
N ILE A 71 -2.58 16.59 14.02
CA ILE A 71 -1.98 15.77 12.96
C ILE A 71 -0.58 15.36 13.38
N LEU A 72 -0.36 14.05 13.50
CA LEU A 72 0.95 13.47 13.82
C LEU A 72 1.71 13.13 12.53
N PHE A 73 2.96 13.59 12.46
CA PHE A 73 3.96 13.21 11.48
C PHE A 73 5.06 12.36 12.16
N PRO A 74 4.89 11.03 12.23
CA PRO A 74 5.89 10.15 12.81
C PRO A 74 6.94 9.84 11.74
N VAL A 75 8.04 10.59 11.77
CA VAL A 75 9.11 10.51 10.76
C VAL A 75 10.48 10.53 11.46
N PRO A 76 11.48 9.78 10.97
CA PRO A 76 12.76 9.70 11.65
C PRO A 76 13.58 10.99 11.45
N ILE A 77 14.40 11.35 12.43
CA ILE A 77 15.36 12.46 12.26
C ILE A 77 16.53 12.00 11.36
N LYS A 78 17.00 10.76 11.55
CA LYS A 78 18.15 10.22 10.81
C LYS A 78 17.69 9.29 9.69
N ARG A 79 18.38 9.37 8.54
CA ARG A 79 18.10 8.52 7.37
C ARG A 79 18.18 7.02 7.67
N GLY A 80 19.15 6.59 8.48
CA GLY A 80 19.33 5.20 8.89
C GLY A 80 19.63 4.24 7.73
N LYS A 81 19.27 2.96 7.91
CA LYS A 81 19.55 1.89 6.93
C LYS A 81 18.50 1.88 5.81
N VAL A 82 18.94 1.62 4.58
CA VAL A 82 18.06 1.51 3.39
C VAL A 82 16.97 0.45 3.58
N THR A 83 17.26 -0.68 4.23
CA THR A 83 16.26 -1.71 4.55
C THR A 83 15.12 -1.25 5.46
N LYS A 84 15.33 -0.17 6.23
CA LYS A 84 14.29 0.41 7.08
C LYS A 84 13.70 1.70 6.52
N ASN A 85 14.48 2.44 5.73
CA ASN A 85 14.08 3.71 5.11
C ASN A 85 14.52 3.74 3.64
N PRO A 86 13.86 2.95 2.77
CA PRO A 86 14.29 2.78 1.39
C PRO A 86 14.14 4.06 0.56
N PHE A 87 13.22 4.95 0.97
CA PHE A 87 12.95 6.21 0.30
C PHE A 87 13.71 7.40 0.90
N GLY A 88 14.53 7.16 1.94
CA GLY A 88 15.33 8.21 2.58
C GLY A 88 14.51 9.33 3.24
N ILE A 89 13.27 9.05 3.65
CA ILE A 89 12.38 10.04 4.26
C ILE A 89 12.89 10.40 5.65
N THR A 90 13.11 11.69 5.90
CA THR A 90 13.57 12.24 7.17
C THR A 90 12.80 13.51 7.52
N MET A 91 12.81 13.89 8.80
CA MET A 91 12.04 15.02 9.32
C MET A 91 12.39 16.35 8.65
N ASP A 92 13.68 16.59 8.39
CA ASP A 92 14.21 17.77 7.70
C ASP A 92 13.79 17.86 6.22
N LEU A 93 13.42 16.74 5.59
CA LEU A 93 12.83 16.73 4.24
C LEU A 93 11.31 16.91 4.26
N VAL A 94 10.64 16.37 5.27
CA VAL A 94 9.18 16.36 5.36
C VAL A 94 8.64 17.70 5.83
N GLN A 95 9.24 18.30 6.87
CA GLN A 95 8.71 19.49 7.51
C GLN A 95 8.55 20.68 6.55
N PRO A 96 9.53 21.04 5.70
CA PRO A 96 9.37 22.16 4.77
C PRO A 96 8.20 21.97 3.78
N VAL A 97 7.97 20.74 3.32
CA VAL A 97 6.86 20.43 2.41
C VAL A 97 5.51 20.55 3.11
N VAL A 98 5.46 20.15 4.38
CA VAL A 98 4.26 20.28 5.22
C VAL A 98 3.97 21.74 5.55
N ASP A 99 5.00 22.54 5.83
CA ASP A 99 4.86 23.97 6.12
C ASP A 99 4.26 24.72 4.92
N ILE A 100 4.78 24.47 3.70
CA ILE A 100 4.20 25.01 2.45
C ILE A 100 2.75 24.55 2.26
N ALA A 101 2.45 23.28 2.54
CA ALA A 101 1.09 22.77 2.44
C ALA A 101 0.14 23.44 3.44
N LEU A 102 0.59 23.70 4.66
CA LEU A 102 -0.18 24.39 5.69
C LEU A 102 -0.48 25.83 5.30
N GLU A 103 0.52 26.55 4.78
CA GLU A 103 0.36 27.91 4.23
C GLU A 103 -0.69 27.93 3.13
N ASN A 104 -0.64 26.98 2.19
CA ASN A 104 -1.62 26.87 1.11
C ASN A 104 -3.04 26.63 1.65
N VAL A 105 -3.18 25.71 2.62
CA VAL A 105 -4.47 25.36 3.22
C VAL A 105 -5.14 26.57 3.89
N TYR A 106 -4.37 27.41 4.59
CA TYR A 106 -4.90 28.62 5.23
C TYR A 106 -5.14 29.75 4.23
N ARG A 107 -4.21 29.99 3.29
CA ARG A 107 -4.36 31.00 2.24
C ARG A 107 -5.62 30.75 1.41
N ASP A 108 -5.86 29.49 1.06
CA ASP A 108 -6.99 29.07 0.24
C ASP A 108 -8.28 28.91 1.09
N LYS A 109 -8.22 29.24 2.38
CA LYS A 109 -9.34 29.24 3.35
C LYS A 109 -10.08 27.89 3.44
N LEU A 110 -9.36 26.79 3.26
CA LEU A 110 -9.92 25.44 3.34
C LEU A 110 -10.30 25.06 4.78
N VAL A 111 -9.58 25.61 5.75
CA VAL A 111 -9.90 25.52 7.18
C VAL A 111 -9.72 26.87 7.87
N VAL A 112 -10.26 27.01 9.08
CA VAL A 112 -10.07 28.20 9.90
C VAL A 112 -8.59 28.31 10.28
N GLU A 113 -8.04 29.52 10.28
CA GLU A 113 -6.67 29.76 10.75
C GLU A 113 -6.44 29.19 12.16
N ASP A 114 -5.21 28.75 12.42
CA ASP A 114 -4.77 28.11 13.68
C ASP A 114 -5.53 26.85 14.12
N SER A 115 -6.38 26.30 13.26
CA SER A 115 -7.20 25.13 13.58
C SER A 115 -6.51 23.78 13.37
N LEU A 116 -5.30 23.76 12.80
CA LEU A 116 -4.48 22.55 12.64
C LEU A 116 -3.25 22.63 13.56
N LYS A 117 -3.02 21.58 14.36
CA LYS A 117 -1.83 21.45 15.20
C LYS A 117 -1.00 20.26 14.76
N LEU A 118 0.19 20.55 14.22
CA LEU A 118 1.10 19.56 13.67
C LEU A 118 2.08 19.07 14.75
N HIS A 119 2.30 17.75 14.80
CA HIS A 119 3.22 17.12 15.76
C HIS A 119 4.25 16.29 15.00
N PHE A 120 5.49 16.78 14.90
CA PHE A 120 6.60 16.00 14.36
C PHE A 120 7.27 15.21 15.48
N LYS A 121 7.45 13.91 15.28
CA LYS A 121 8.01 13.02 16.30
C LYS A 121 8.95 11.99 15.70
N ASP A 122 10.14 11.88 16.29
CA ASP A 122 11.16 10.93 15.84
C ASP A 122 10.73 9.49 16.09
N THR A 123 10.71 8.68 15.03
CA THR A 123 10.37 7.25 15.11
C THR A 123 11.59 6.36 15.37
N HIS A 124 12.80 6.92 15.30
CA HIS A 124 14.07 6.21 15.43
C HIS A 124 14.22 5.01 14.46
N LEU A 125 13.45 4.99 13.36
CA LEU A 125 13.34 3.83 12.45
C LEU A 125 13.18 2.49 13.20
N SER A 126 12.33 2.50 14.22
CA SER A 126 12.10 1.36 15.09
C SER A 126 10.66 0.90 14.96
N ASP A 127 10.50 -0.41 14.79
CA ASP A 127 9.23 -1.13 14.79
C ASP A 127 8.62 -1.28 16.20
N ALA A 128 9.34 -0.88 17.24
CA ALA A 128 8.82 -0.78 18.61
C ALA A 128 8.61 0.68 19.04
N HIS A 129 9.61 1.54 18.85
CA HIS A 129 9.51 2.95 19.26
C HIS A 129 8.60 3.76 18.33
N GLY A 130 8.64 3.50 17.01
CA GLY A 130 7.81 4.20 16.03
C GLY A 130 6.30 4.08 16.32
N PRO A 131 5.76 2.90 16.62
CA PRO A 131 4.37 2.77 17.07
C PRO A 131 4.06 3.50 18.39
N ASN A 132 4.97 3.43 19.37
CA ASN A 132 4.78 4.08 20.68
C ASN A 132 4.65 5.61 20.58
N VAL A 133 5.27 6.24 19.60
CA VAL A 133 5.09 7.67 19.32
C VAL A 133 3.61 8.02 19.09
N ALA A 134 2.89 7.19 18.31
CA ALA A 134 1.46 7.40 18.07
C ALA A 134 0.63 7.14 19.32
N ILE A 135 0.95 6.08 20.08
CA ILE A 135 0.29 5.76 21.35
C ILE A 135 0.42 6.92 22.34
N ASN A 136 1.61 7.53 22.44
CA ASN A 136 1.84 8.68 23.32
C ASN A 136 0.98 9.89 22.94
N GLN A 137 0.79 10.16 21.64
CA GLN A 137 -0.12 11.23 21.20
C GLN A 137 -1.59 10.89 21.44
N LEU A 138 -1.97 9.62 21.26
CA LEU A 138 -3.32 9.14 21.56
C LEU A 138 -3.67 9.34 23.03
N VAL A 139 -2.79 8.89 23.94
CA VAL A 139 -2.99 9.01 25.40
C VAL A 139 -3.00 10.47 25.85
N ALA A 140 -2.24 11.33 25.17
CA ALA A 140 -2.25 12.77 25.42
C ALA A 140 -3.48 13.50 24.85
N SER A 141 -4.43 12.80 24.21
CA SER A 141 -5.56 13.37 23.49
C SER A 141 -5.15 14.40 22.42
N LYS A 142 -4.03 14.13 21.74
CA LYS A 142 -3.42 14.99 20.71
C LYS A 142 -3.24 14.23 19.40
N LEU A 143 -4.25 13.43 19.02
CA LEU A 143 -4.17 12.59 17.83
C LEU A 143 -5.53 12.45 17.15
N ASP A 144 -5.67 13.10 15.99
CA ASP A 144 -6.85 12.99 15.11
C ASP A 144 -6.50 12.40 13.75
N CYS A 145 -5.25 12.53 13.30
CA CYS A 145 -4.77 11.96 12.04
C CYS A 145 -3.28 11.63 12.11
N ILE A 146 -2.85 10.59 11.40
CA ILE A 146 -1.45 10.25 11.21
C ILE A 146 -1.10 10.39 9.74
N ILE A 147 -0.03 11.11 9.43
CA ILE A 147 0.53 11.21 8.08
C ILE A 147 2.01 10.82 8.13
N GLY A 148 2.36 9.68 7.52
CA GLY A 148 3.76 9.29 7.31
C GLY A 148 4.08 7.84 7.66
N TYR A 149 5.07 7.70 8.56
CA TYR A 149 6.04 6.62 8.69
C TYR A 149 6.97 6.48 7.48
N ALA A 150 8.27 6.35 7.76
CA ALA A 150 9.29 5.99 6.78
C ALA A 150 9.56 4.47 6.73
N PHE A 151 9.23 3.76 7.82
CA PHE A 151 9.49 2.33 7.99
C PHE A 151 8.19 1.53 8.01
N VAL A 152 7.99 0.66 7.02
CA VAL A 152 6.73 -0.09 6.85
C VAL A 152 6.40 -1.00 8.03
N TYR A 153 7.41 -1.54 8.73
CA TYR A 153 7.21 -2.39 9.90
C TYR A 153 6.76 -1.60 11.14
N ALA A 154 7.05 -0.30 11.22
CA ALA A 154 6.48 0.59 12.23
C ALA A 154 5.06 1.05 11.83
N LEU A 155 4.82 1.28 10.55
CA LEU A 155 3.51 1.66 10.01
C LEU A 155 2.45 0.57 10.22
N ALA A 156 2.77 -0.68 9.86
CA ALA A 156 1.80 -1.78 9.82
C ALA A 156 1.04 -2.00 11.15
N PRO A 157 1.68 -2.11 12.32
CA PRO A 157 0.95 -2.29 13.59
C PRO A 157 0.07 -1.07 13.92
N VAL A 158 0.55 0.16 13.68
CA VAL A 158 -0.26 1.38 13.89
C VAL A 158 -1.49 1.39 13.00
N ALA A 159 -1.32 1.10 11.71
CA ALA A 159 -2.42 1.03 10.75
C ALA A 159 -3.47 -0.03 11.14
N ARG A 160 -3.04 -1.17 11.69
CA ARG A 160 -3.93 -2.25 12.18
C ARG A 160 -4.70 -1.85 13.44
N MET A 161 -4.05 -1.14 14.36
CA MET A 161 -4.65 -0.73 15.63
C MET A 161 -5.54 0.51 15.51
N SER A 162 -5.21 1.43 14.60
CA SER A 162 -5.88 2.72 14.44
C SER A 162 -7.42 2.68 14.30
N PRO A 163 -8.07 1.65 13.71
CA PRO A 163 -9.54 1.56 13.66
C PRO A 163 -10.19 1.32 15.03
N TYR A 164 -9.42 0.90 16.03
CA TYR A 164 -9.88 0.62 17.40
C TYR A 164 -9.62 1.79 18.35
N TRP A 165 -8.84 2.80 17.93
CA TRP A 165 -8.59 4.02 18.70
C TRP A 165 -9.77 4.99 18.59
N LYS A 166 -10.90 4.58 19.16
CA LYS A 166 -12.15 5.32 19.11
C LYS A 166 -12.29 6.25 20.32
N SER A 167 -12.94 7.38 20.11
CA SER A 167 -13.34 8.30 21.17
C SER A 167 -14.83 8.62 21.07
N GLY A 168 -15.34 9.48 21.95
CA GLY A 168 -16.71 9.99 21.81
C GLY A 168 -16.94 10.84 20.54
N THR A 169 -15.86 11.30 19.89
CA THR A 169 -15.92 12.21 18.73
C THR A 169 -15.36 11.63 17.44
N ASN A 170 -14.71 10.46 17.47
CA ASN A 170 -14.15 9.81 16.30
C ASN A 170 -14.42 8.29 16.28
N ASN A 171 -14.33 7.68 15.09
CA ASN A 171 -14.52 6.24 14.89
C ASN A 171 -13.20 5.56 14.48
N GLY A 172 -12.12 5.91 15.17
CA GLY A 172 -10.75 5.50 14.84
C GLY A 172 -9.93 6.64 14.24
N ILE A 173 -8.62 6.41 14.13
CA ILE A 173 -7.67 7.41 13.62
C ILE A 173 -7.26 7.06 12.18
N PRO A 174 -7.47 7.92 11.18
CA PRO A 174 -6.98 7.70 9.84
C PRO A 174 -5.45 7.74 9.78
N VAL A 175 -4.87 6.81 9.01
CA VAL A 175 -3.43 6.72 8.74
C VAL A 175 -3.22 6.93 7.24
N ILE A 176 -2.52 8.00 6.88
CA ILE A 176 -2.18 8.34 5.51
C ILE A 176 -0.69 8.14 5.33
N THR A 177 -0.26 7.51 4.24
CA THR A 177 1.15 7.20 4.04
C THR A 177 1.56 7.26 2.56
N THR A 178 2.83 7.59 2.33
CA THR A 178 3.49 7.52 1.02
C THR A 178 4.33 6.26 0.87
N VAL A 179 4.49 5.46 1.93
CA VAL A 179 5.21 4.18 1.92
C VAL A 179 4.23 3.00 1.99
N GLY A 180 4.71 1.79 2.28
CA GLY A 180 3.84 0.63 2.44
C GLY A 180 3.29 0.10 1.12
N LEU A 181 4.15 0.05 0.10
CA LEU A 181 3.78 -0.33 -1.26
C LEU A 181 3.48 -1.83 -1.41
N THR A 182 3.85 -2.64 -0.42
CA THR A 182 3.56 -4.08 -0.38
C THR A 182 2.06 -4.41 -0.41
N SER A 183 1.71 -5.50 -1.09
CA SER A 183 0.36 -6.06 -1.09
C SER A 183 -0.08 -6.58 0.29
N ASN A 184 0.85 -6.78 1.23
CA ASN A 184 0.52 -7.23 2.59
C ASN A 184 -0.37 -6.24 3.36
N LEU A 185 -0.43 -4.98 2.91
CA LEU A 185 -1.29 -3.94 3.49
C LEU A 185 -2.64 -3.78 2.75
N ASP A 186 -2.99 -4.70 1.85
CA ASP A 186 -4.22 -4.61 1.04
C ASP A 186 -5.48 -5.06 1.78
N ASN A 187 -5.35 -5.87 2.83
CA ASN A 187 -6.50 -6.40 3.54
C ASN A 187 -7.28 -5.28 4.25
N LYS A 188 -8.39 -4.85 3.65
CA LYS A 188 -9.24 -3.79 4.21
C LYS A 188 -10.04 -4.21 5.42
N GLN A 189 -10.05 -5.48 5.82
CA GLN A 189 -10.58 -5.87 7.13
C GLN A 189 -9.58 -5.52 8.24
N GLU A 190 -8.28 -5.63 7.96
CA GLU A 190 -7.18 -5.39 8.89
C GLU A 190 -6.72 -3.92 8.88
N TYR A 191 -6.53 -3.34 7.69
CA TYR A 191 -6.03 -1.98 7.47
C TYR A 191 -7.15 -1.03 7.01
N ARG A 192 -8.26 -1.02 7.74
CA ARG A 192 -9.49 -0.27 7.40
C ARG A 192 -9.26 1.23 7.17
N LEU A 193 -8.48 1.86 8.05
CA LEU A 193 -8.25 3.30 8.05
C LEU A 193 -6.92 3.71 7.40
N LEU A 194 -6.23 2.76 6.74
CA LEU A 194 -4.99 3.04 6.02
C LEU A 194 -5.30 3.53 4.60
N THR A 195 -4.84 4.74 4.30
CA THR A 195 -4.83 5.34 2.96
C THR A 195 -3.39 5.47 2.49
N ARG A 196 -3.10 4.92 1.30
CA ARG A 196 -1.80 5.08 0.65
C ARG A 196 -1.95 6.07 -0.49
N ILE A 197 -1.12 7.10 -0.49
CA ILE A 197 -1.08 8.09 -1.58
C ILE A 197 -0.33 7.50 -2.78
N THR A 198 0.75 6.77 -2.51
CA THR A 198 1.56 6.12 -3.55
C THR A 198 0.93 4.81 -4.02
N SER A 199 0.98 4.55 -5.32
CA SER A 199 0.46 3.31 -5.91
C SER A 199 1.23 2.08 -5.38
N PRO A 200 0.52 1.03 -4.93
CA PRO A 200 1.15 -0.19 -4.43
C PRO A 200 1.78 -1.02 -5.56
N TYR A 201 2.69 -1.91 -5.20
CA TYR A 201 3.46 -2.78 -6.10
C TYR A 201 2.61 -3.66 -7.01
N LYS A 202 1.38 -4.02 -6.59
CA LYS A 202 0.44 -4.75 -7.46
C LYS A 202 0.04 -3.98 -8.72
N VAL A 203 0.06 -2.64 -8.70
CA VAL A 203 -0.25 -1.81 -9.86
C VAL A 203 0.90 -1.90 -10.86
N LEU A 204 2.14 -1.80 -10.39
CA LEU A 204 3.33 -2.03 -11.21
C LEU A 204 3.35 -3.45 -11.79
N THR A 205 3.00 -4.45 -10.99
CA THR A 205 2.82 -5.84 -11.45
C THR A 205 1.81 -5.93 -12.60
N LYS A 206 0.69 -5.20 -12.55
CA LYS A 206 -0.29 -5.19 -13.64
C LYS A 206 0.33 -4.61 -14.92
N ALA A 207 1.05 -3.50 -14.82
CA ALA A 207 1.72 -2.88 -15.96
C ALA A 207 2.77 -3.82 -16.60
N ILE A 208 3.63 -4.42 -15.78
CA ILE A 208 4.64 -5.40 -16.23
C ILE A 208 3.97 -6.57 -16.97
N ARG A 209 2.87 -7.09 -16.44
CA ARG A 209 2.11 -8.18 -17.08
C ARG A 209 1.53 -7.77 -18.43
N MET A 210 1.04 -6.54 -18.57
CA MET A 210 0.55 -6.05 -19.86
C MET A 210 1.66 -6.02 -20.91
N VAL A 211 2.89 -5.69 -20.52
CA VAL A 211 4.05 -5.78 -21.41
C VAL A 211 4.32 -7.24 -21.77
N PHE A 212 4.38 -8.15 -20.80
CA PHE A 212 4.63 -9.57 -21.07
C PHE A 212 3.58 -10.19 -22.00
N ASP A 213 2.32 -9.86 -21.79
CA ASP A 213 1.22 -10.33 -22.62
C ASP A 213 1.33 -9.77 -24.05
N ARG A 214 1.69 -8.49 -24.20
CA ARG A 214 1.85 -7.85 -25.51
C ARG A 214 3.07 -8.39 -26.28
N MET A 215 4.11 -8.81 -25.57
CA MET A 215 5.34 -9.35 -26.15
C MET A 215 5.33 -10.88 -26.29
N ASN A 216 4.25 -11.55 -25.87
CA ASN A 216 4.15 -13.01 -25.77
C ASN A 216 5.31 -13.65 -24.96
N TRP A 217 5.72 -12.99 -23.88
CA TRP A 217 6.74 -13.52 -22.96
C TRP A 217 6.10 -14.39 -21.89
N HIS A 218 6.30 -15.70 -22.01
CA HIS A 218 5.72 -16.70 -21.11
C HIS A 218 6.76 -17.34 -20.16
N LYS A 219 8.04 -17.32 -20.54
CA LYS A 219 9.16 -17.83 -19.74
C LYS A 219 10.03 -16.66 -19.30
N ILE A 220 10.04 -16.38 -18.01
CA ILE A 220 10.69 -15.19 -17.45
C ILE A 220 11.38 -15.60 -16.16
N ALA A 221 12.66 -15.23 -16.02
CA ALA A 221 13.42 -15.40 -14.80
C ALA A 221 13.74 -14.02 -14.18
N TYR A 222 13.68 -13.92 -12.86
CA TYR A 222 13.98 -12.69 -12.12
C TYR A 222 15.25 -12.82 -11.32
N ILE A 223 16.02 -11.74 -11.29
CA ILE A 223 17.23 -11.66 -10.48
C ILE A 223 17.19 -10.31 -9.78
N PHE A 224 17.30 -10.29 -8.46
CA PHE A 224 17.21 -9.04 -7.70
C PHE A 224 17.98 -9.08 -6.40
N HIS A 225 18.37 -7.88 -5.94
CA HIS A 225 19.05 -7.71 -4.68
C HIS A 225 18.10 -7.90 -3.49
N GLU A 226 18.55 -8.67 -2.50
CA GLU A 226 17.92 -8.77 -1.19
C GLU A 226 18.99 -8.83 -0.09
N GLN A 227 19.10 -7.78 0.72
CA GLN A 227 20.09 -7.69 1.80
C GLN A 227 19.91 -8.78 2.87
N LYS A 228 18.68 -9.28 3.06
CA LYS A 228 18.39 -10.41 3.94
C LYS A 228 18.90 -11.75 3.39
N TYR A 229 19.14 -11.86 2.08
CA TYR A 229 19.57 -13.12 1.49
C TYR A 229 20.94 -13.54 2.01
N GLY A 230 21.08 -14.82 2.38
CA GLY A 230 22.32 -15.37 2.93
C GLY A 230 22.72 -14.78 4.29
N THR A 231 21.77 -14.30 5.11
CA THR A 231 22.06 -13.81 6.46
C THR A 231 21.29 -14.62 7.51
N ALA A 232 21.96 -14.96 8.62
CA ALA A 232 21.30 -15.56 9.79
C ALA A 232 20.59 -14.51 10.66
N LYS A 233 20.78 -13.20 10.38
CA LYS A 233 20.18 -12.11 11.15
C LYS A 233 18.68 -12.00 10.86
N VAL A 234 17.87 -12.49 11.78
CA VAL A 234 16.39 -12.46 11.68
C VAL A 234 15.79 -11.05 11.71
N ASN A 235 16.51 -10.08 12.30
CA ASN A 235 16.04 -8.70 12.49
C ASN A 235 16.18 -7.80 11.25
N ILE A 236 16.64 -8.33 10.12
CA ILE A 236 16.70 -7.57 8.86
C ILE A 236 15.33 -7.72 8.16
N PRO A 237 14.59 -6.61 7.95
CA PRO A 237 13.35 -6.65 7.19
C PRO A 237 13.64 -6.96 5.70
N TYR A 238 12.64 -7.48 5.00
CA TYR A 238 12.74 -7.65 3.55
C TYR A 238 12.80 -6.28 2.86
N GLY A 239 13.61 -6.19 1.81
CA GLY A 239 13.75 -4.97 1.01
C GLY A 239 12.62 -4.78 0.00
N GLU A 240 12.57 -3.59 -0.58
CA GLU A 240 11.54 -3.21 -1.56
C GLU A 240 11.56 -4.10 -2.82
N CYS A 241 12.74 -4.54 -3.28
CA CYS A 241 12.85 -5.46 -4.42
C CYS A 241 12.11 -6.78 -4.15
N TYR A 242 12.30 -7.36 -2.96
CA TYR A 242 11.58 -8.57 -2.56
C TYR A 242 10.07 -8.33 -2.48
N LEU A 243 9.64 -7.21 -1.90
CA LEU A 243 8.21 -6.90 -1.75
C LEU A 243 7.51 -6.68 -3.11
N GLN A 244 8.19 -6.03 -4.06
CA GLN A 244 7.73 -5.90 -5.45
C GLN A 244 7.67 -7.26 -6.12
N MET A 245 8.72 -8.07 -6.00
CA MET A 245 8.80 -9.38 -6.63
C MET A 245 7.77 -10.36 -6.09
N ALA A 246 7.51 -10.35 -4.77
CA ALA A 246 6.45 -11.14 -4.15
C ALA A 246 5.06 -10.79 -4.73
N SER A 247 4.83 -9.51 -5.05
CA SER A 247 3.58 -9.06 -5.68
C SER A 247 3.43 -9.58 -7.11
N LEU A 248 4.53 -9.74 -7.85
CA LEU A 248 4.55 -10.25 -9.24
C LEU A 248 4.49 -11.78 -9.30
N GLN A 249 5.29 -12.46 -8.49
CA GLN A 249 5.46 -13.91 -8.52
C GLN A 249 4.14 -14.66 -8.26
N VAL A 250 3.36 -14.21 -7.27
CA VAL A 250 2.05 -14.82 -6.96
C VAL A 250 1.11 -14.80 -8.17
N GLN A 251 1.14 -13.74 -8.96
CA GLN A 251 0.30 -13.59 -10.15
C GLN A 251 0.80 -14.42 -11.31
N GLN A 252 2.12 -14.50 -11.49
CA GLN A 252 2.71 -15.29 -12.56
C GLN A 252 2.59 -16.79 -12.33
N TYR A 253 2.81 -17.25 -11.09
CA TYR A 253 2.63 -18.64 -10.73
C TYR A 253 1.22 -19.13 -11.07
N LYS A 254 0.19 -18.32 -10.75
CA LYS A 254 -1.21 -18.64 -11.08
C LYS A 254 -1.47 -18.78 -12.59
N ARG A 255 -0.73 -18.05 -13.43
CA ARG A 255 -0.96 -18.00 -14.88
C ARG A 255 -0.12 -19.04 -15.64
N TYR A 256 1.16 -19.10 -15.34
CA TYR A 256 2.14 -19.86 -16.12
C TYR A 256 2.68 -21.09 -15.39
N ARG A 257 2.35 -21.25 -14.09
CA ARG A 257 2.84 -22.36 -13.25
C ARG A 257 4.36 -22.53 -13.25
N MET A 258 5.09 -21.43 -13.44
CA MET A 258 6.55 -21.41 -13.34
C MET A 258 6.96 -21.44 -11.87
N ASP A 259 7.32 -22.62 -11.38
CA ASP A 259 7.91 -22.80 -10.05
C ASP A 259 9.34 -22.24 -10.02
N HIS A 260 9.66 -21.45 -8.99
CA HIS A 260 11.02 -20.98 -8.67
C HIS A 260 11.76 -20.22 -9.80
N ASN A 261 11.07 -19.33 -10.51
CA ASN A 261 11.66 -18.49 -11.56
C ASN A 261 12.31 -17.19 -11.04
N TYR A 262 12.77 -17.16 -9.79
CA TYR A 262 13.38 -15.97 -9.20
C TYR A 262 14.61 -16.33 -8.38
N PHE A 263 15.59 -15.43 -8.42
CA PHE A 263 16.88 -15.57 -7.76
C PHE A 263 17.18 -14.29 -6.98
N MET A 264 17.49 -14.48 -5.71
CA MET A 264 17.91 -13.41 -4.83
C MET A 264 19.42 -13.43 -4.69
N PHE A 265 20.03 -12.26 -4.63
CA PHE A 265 21.44 -12.12 -4.29
C PHE A 265 21.68 -10.97 -3.32
N ASN A 266 22.76 -11.06 -2.55
CA ASN A 266 23.17 -9.99 -1.66
C ASN A 266 24.48 -9.40 -2.19
N GLU A 267 24.42 -8.23 -2.82
CA GLU A 267 25.59 -7.59 -3.47
C GLU A 267 26.76 -7.35 -2.51
N LEU A 268 26.50 -7.28 -1.20
CA LEU A 268 27.55 -7.11 -0.18
C LEU A 268 28.24 -8.42 0.22
N LYS A 269 27.74 -9.57 -0.23
CA LYS A 269 28.23 -10.90 0.17
C LYS A 269 28.50 -11.83 -1.00
N PHE A 270 27.87 -11.58 -2.15
CA PHE A 270 27.96 -12.43 -3.32
C PHE A 270 29.25 -12.18 -4.08
N ASP A 271 29.94 -13.26 -4.43
CA ASP A 271 31.07 -13.20 -5.34
C ASP A 271 30.63 -13.30 -6.82
N ARG A 272 31.59 -13.04 -7.71
CA ARG A 272 31.39 -13.07 -9.15
C ARG A 272 30.97 -14.46 -9.66
N MET A 273 31.50 -15.54 -9.09
CA MET A 273 31.21 -16.91 -9.52
C MET A 273 29.80 -17.33 -9.13
N GLN A 274 29.34 -16.94 -7.94
CA GLN A 274 27.97 -17.13 -7.48
C GLN A 274 26.98 -16.36 -8.38
N MET A 275 27.30 -15.12 -8.73
CA MET A 275 26.49 -14.33 -9.66
C MET A 275 26.42 -14.97 -11.05
N LEU A 276 27.56 -15.41 -11.59
CA LEU A 276 27.61 -16.13 -12.88
C LEU A 276 26.69 -17.35 -12.87
N LYS A 277 26.74 -18.14 -11.79
CA LYS A 277 25.90 -19.34 -11.65
C LYS A 277 24.41 -19.01 -11.63
N ILE A 278 24.01 -17.90 -11.00
CA ILE A 278 22.62 -17.43 -11.01
C ILE A 278 22.21 -17.00 -12.42
N LEU A 279 23.05 -16.22 -13.11
CA LEU A 279 22.78 -15.74 -14.46
C LEU A 279 22.64 -16.89 -15.47
N MET A 280 23.50 -17.91 -15.40
CA MET A 280 23.38 -19.10 -16.24
C MET A 280 22.04 -19.80 -16.02
N LYS A 281 21.69 -20.09 -14.76
CA LYS A 281 20.40 -20.72 -14.43
C LYS A 281 19.19 -19.90 -14.88
N ALA A 282 19.24 -18.58 -14.69
CA ALA A 282 18.17 -17.69 -15.12
C ALA A 282 18.03 -17.63 -16.64
N SER A 283 19.16 -17.61 -17.36
CA SER A 283 19.21 -17.71 -18.83
C SER A 283 18.59 -19.03 -19.30
N ASP A 284 18.97 -20.16 -18.71
CA ASP A 284 18.45 -21.47 -19.09
C ASP A 284 16.92 -21.52 -18.92
N LEU A 285 16.40 -21.03 -17.78
CA LEU A 285 14.96 -20.97 -17.52
C LEU A 285 14.21 -20.04 -18.48
N GLY A 286 14.80 -18.89 -18.83
CA GLY A 286 14.18 -17.91 -19.72
C GLY A 286 14.20 -18.36 -21.18
N ASN A 287 15.28 -19.03 -21.61
CA ASN A 287 15.54 -19.28 -23.01
C ASN A 287 15.07 -20.64 -23.52
N VAL A 288 14.72 -21.62 -22.67
CA VAL A 288 14.50 -23.03 -23.07
C VAL A 288 13.94 -23.16 -24.49
N SER A 289 14.89 -23.30 -25.42
CA SER A 289 14.74 -23.63 -26.82
C SER A 289 15.00 -25.12 -26.90
N PHE A 290 13.99 -25.84 -27.37
CA PHE A 290 13.98 -27.25 -27.78
C PHE A 290 15.36 -27.92 -27.92
N TYR A 291 15.71 -28.77 -26.96
CA TYR A 291 16.31 -30.06 -27.27
C TYR A 291 15.21 -31.09 -27.06
N GLY A 292 14.38 -31.31 -28.08
CA GLY A 292 13.22 -32.20 -27.92
C GLY A 292 12.35 -32.48 -29.13
N ASP A 293 12.62 -31.92 -30.32
CA ASP A 293 11.92 -32.26 -31.57
C ASP A 293 12.93 -32.59 -32.68
N LEU A 294 13.92 -33.45 -32.37
CA LEU A 294 14.80 -34.09 -33.34
C LEU A 294 15.16 -35.49 -32.84
N ILE A 295 14.16 -36.38 -32.75
CA ILE A 295 14.26 -37.83 -33.05
C ILE A 295 12.91 -38.26 -33.63
#